data_AF-A0A2E0V1Q3-F1
#
_entry.id   AF-A0A2E0V1Q3-F1
#
_cell.length_a   1.000
_cell.length_b   1.000
_cell.length_c   1.000
_cell.angle_alpha   90.00
_cell.angle_beta   90.00
_cell.angle_gamma   90.00
#
_symmetry.space_group_name_H-M   'P 1'
#
loop_
_entity.id
_entity.type
_entity.pdbx_description
1 polymer ?
#
loop_
_entity_poly.entity_id
_entity_poly.type
_entity_poly.pdbx_seq_one_letter_code
_entity_poly.pdbx_strand_id
1 'polypeptide(L)'
;MPSRTLKPCTYPGCDQLVKSGRCEAHQQPRVIQRDPERQRLYGRKWQKRRAAHLAKHPWCELCLADGIYTPATDVHHTIPHRGDVKLFWSSPLESLCHSCHSRETVREGGGAQKVLNKGMSSAGVERREKNSQCEKFR
;
A
#
# COMPACT_ATOMS: atom_id res chain seq x y z
N MET A 1 4.64 3.40 35.53
CA MET A 1 4.75 2.21 34.66
C MET A 1 6.15 2.17 34.05
N PRO A 2 6.81 1.00 33.97
CA PRO A 2 8.16 0.91 33.40
C PRO A 2 8.14 1.22 31.91
N SER A 3 9.15 1.95 31.42
CA SER A 3 9.29 2.25 29.99
C SER A 3 9.74 1.01 29.22
N ARG A 4 9.34 0.93 27.96
CA ARG A 4 9.70 -0.18 27.07
C ARG A 4 11.22 -0.19 26.83
N THR A 5 11.86 -1.33 27.04
CA THR A 5 13.28 -1.54 26.71
C THR A 5 13.54 -1.32 25.22
N LEU A 6 14.67 -0.68 24.91
CA LEU A 6 15.12 -0.50 23.53
C LEU A 6 15.50 -1.85 22.90
N LYS A 7 15.30 -1.95 21.58
CA LYS A 7 15.59 -3.15 20.78
C LYS A 7 16.60 -2.83 19.69
N PRO A 8 17.42 -3.78 19.24
CA PRO A 8 18.29 -3.56 18.10
C PRO A 8 17.48 -3.24 16.84
N CYS A 9 18.09 -2.46 15.96
CA CYS A 9 17.57 -2.12 14.64
C CYS A 9 17.24 -3.39 13.83
N THR A 10 16.14 -3.37 13.07
CA THR A 10 15.72 -4.51 12.23
C THR A 10 16.48 -4.65 10.91
N TYR A 11 17.46 -3.78 10.64
CA TYR A 11 18.33 -3.90 9.47
C TYR A 11 19.39 -4.99 9.72
N PRO A 12 19.59 -5.96 8.79
CA PRO A 12 20.56 -7.02 8.97
C PRO A 12 21.97 -6.48 9.29
N GLY A 13 22.54 -6.91 10.42
CA GLY A 13 23.90 -6.51 10.84
C GLY A 13 24.00 -5.16 11.57
N CYS A 14 22.88 -4.52 11.92
CA CYS A 14 22.88 -3.28 12.70
C CYS A 14 22.48 -3.53 14.17
N ASP A 15 23.30 -3.10 15.11
CA ASP A 15 23.12 -3.26 16.57
C ASP A 15 22.56 -2.01 17.28
N GLN A 16 22.31 -0.93 16.52
CA GLN A 16 21.81 0.33 17.04
C GLN A 16 20.48 0.16 17.79
N LEU A 17 20.42 0.66 19.03
CA LEU A 17 19.25 0.53 19.91
C LEU A 17 18.18 1.56 19.57
N VAL A 18 16.98 1.09 19.23
CA VAL A 18 15.82 1.91 18.85
C VAL A 18 14.59 1.52 19.65
N LYS A 19 13.61 2.43 19.73
CA LYS A 19 12.30 2.12 20.33
C LYS A 19 11.54 1.05 19.55
N SER A 20 11.68 1.06 18.21
CA SER A 20 11.13 0.06 17.30
C SER A 20 11.65 0.24 15.87
N GLY A 21 11.80 -0.85 15.12
CA GLY A 21 12.03 -0.79 13.67
C GLY A 21 13.48 -0.51 13.29
N ARG A 22 13.69 0.45 12.38
CA ARG A 22 15.01 0.81 11.85
C ARG A 22 15.53 2.10 12.48
N CYS A 23 16.85 2.19 12.71
CA CYS A 23 17.52 3.43 13.13
C CYS A 23 17.50 4.48 12.01
N GLU A 24 17.80 5.73 12.32
CA GLU A 24 17.76 6.85 11.36
C GLU A 24 18.61 6.59 10.11
N ALA A 25 19.79 5.97 10.26
CA ALA A 25 20.65 5.56 9.14
C ALA A 25 20.02 4.51 8.20
N HIS A 26 19.08 3.71 8.72
CA HIS A 26 18.39 2.65 7.97
C HIS A 26 16.89 2.96 7.73
N GLN A 27 16.42 4.13 8.14
CA GLN A 27 15.08 4.58 7.83
C GLN A 27 15.06 5.05 6.38
N GLN A 28 14.39 4.28 5.52
CA GLN A 28 14.08 4.75 4.19
C GLN A 28 12.91 5.74 4.30
N PRO A 29 13.07 6.99 3.84
CA PRO A 29 11.95 7.91 3.78
C PRO A 29 10.92 7.34 2.80
N ARG A 30 9.73 6.98 3.31
CA ARG A 30 8.60 6.68 2.43
C ARG A 30 8.09 8.00 1.87
N VAL A 31 8.59 8.39 0.70
CA VAL A 31 8.04 9.55 -0.01
C VAL A 31 6.69 9.13 -0.59
N ILE A 32 5.62 9.35 0.19
CA ILE A 32 4.27 9.17 -0.31
C ILE A 32 3.92 10.45 -1.10
N GLN A 33 4.23 10.46 -2.39
CA GLN A 33 3.77 11.53 -3.28
C GLN A 33 2.29 11.31 -3.57
N ARG A 34 1.41 12.01 -2.84
CA ARG A 34 -0.02 12.05 -3.15
C ARG A 34 -0.30 13.31 -3.95
N ASP A 35 -0.76 13.14 -5.17
CA ASP A 35 -1.24 14.23 -6.02
C ASP A 35 -2.50 14.88 -5.38
N PRO A 36 -2.42 16.15 -4.95
CA PRO A 36 -3.55 16.83 -4.31
C PRO A 36 -4.77 16.96 -5.23
N GLU A 37 -4.56 17.07 -6.54
CA GLU A 37 -5.64 17.18 -7.51
C GLU A 37 -6.43 15.88 -7.59
N ARG A 38 -5.72 14.74 -7.61
CA ARG A 38 -6.36 13.41 -7.53
C ARG A 38 -7.13 13.22 -6.24
N GLN A 39 -6.63 13.71 -5.10
CA GLN A 39 -7.36 13.62 -3.83
C GLN A 39 -8.68 14.39 -3.83
N ARG A 40 -8.72 15.56 -4.49
CA ARG A 40 -9.95 16.38 -4.58
C ARG A 40 -11.09 15.66 -5.30
N LEU A 41 -10.79 14.73 -6.22
CA LEU A 41 -11.81 13.92 -6.92
C LEU A 41 -12.63 13.05 -5.96
N TYR A 42 -12.02 12.59 -4.87
CA TYR A 42 -12.63 11.67 -3.90
C TYR A 42 -13.46 12.37 -2.79
N GLY A 43 -13.95 13.60 -3.04
CA GLY A 43 -14.75 14.37 -2.10
C GLY A 43 -16.25 14.02 -2.04
N ARG A 44 -17.09 14.97 -1.57
CA ARG A 44 -18.55 14.79 -1.38
C ARG A 44 -19.29 14.32 -2.64
N LYS A 45 -18.91 14.84 -3.81
CA LYS A 45 -19.52 14.45 -5.10
C LYS A 45 -19.30 12.96 -5.39
N TRP A 46 -18.10 12.46 -5.11
CA TRP A 46 -17.78 11.05 -5.22
C TRP A 46 -18.57 10.21 -4.21
N GLN A 47 -18.62 10.62 -2.94
CA GLN A 47 -19.39 9.93 -1.91
C GLN A 47 -20.87 9.77 -2.30
N LYS A 48 -21.50 10.82 -2.85
CA LYS A 48 -22.88 10.76 -3.35
C LYS A 48 -23.03 9.78 -4.52
N ARG A 49 -22.12 9.83 -5.50
CA ARG A 49 -22.12 8.92 -6.66
C ARG A 49 -21.96 7.46 -6.19
N ARG A 50 -21.01 7.20 -5.30
CA ARG A 50 -20.74 5.89 -4.70
C ARG A 50 -21.97 5.34 -3.98
N ALA A 51 -22.58 6.13 -3.10
CA ALA A 51 -23.77 5.72 -2.35
C ALA A 51 -24.95 5.39 -3.28
N ALA A 52 -25.20 6.23 -4.29
CA ALA A 52 -26.27 5.99 -5.25
C ALA A 52 -26.02 4.74 -6.11
N HIS A 53 -24.76 4.44 -6.44
CA HIS A 53 -24.39 3.23 -7.19
C HIS A 53 -24.58 1.98 -6.33
N LEU A 54 -24.04 1.94 -5.11
CA LEU A 54 -24.20 0.79 -4.20
C LEU A 54 -25.66 0.51 -3.81
N ALA A 55 -26.50 1.54 -3.74
CA ALA A 55 -27.93 1.35 -3.50
C ALA A 55 -28.64 0.61 -4.65
N LYS A 56 -28.15 0.77 -5.89
CA LYS A 56 -28.68 0.09 -7.08
C LYS A 56 -28.02 -1.27 -7.32
N HIS A 57 -26.75 -1.40 -6.92
CA HIS A 57 -25.91 -2.58 -7.11
C HIS A 57 -25.40 -3.07 -5.74
N PRO A 58 -26.27 -3.69 -4.93
CA PRO A 58 -25.92 -4.04 -3.55
C PRO A 58 -25.00 -5.27 -3.42
N TRP A 59 -24.75 -6.00 -4.52
CA TRP A 59 -23.99 -7.24 -4.53
C TRP A 59 -22.66 -7.08 -5.26
N CYS A 60 -21.66 -7.81 -4.79
CA CYS A 60 -20.35 -7.89 -5.44
C CYS A 60 -20.48 -8.59 -6.80
N GLU A 61 -20.20 -7.89 -7.89
CA GLU A 61 -20.36 -8.40 -9.26
C GLU A 61 -19.45 -9.59 -9.55
N LEU A 62 -18.20 -9.56 -9.08
CA LEU A 62 -17.27 -10.70 -9.20
C LEU A 62 -17.74 -11.92 -8.41
N CYS A 63 -18.23 -11.75 -7.17
CA CYS A 63 -18.75 -12.88 -6.41
C CYS A 63 -20.03 -13.43 -7.02
N LEU A 64 -20.89 -12.55 -7.55
CA LEU A 64 -22.14 -12.93 -8.19
C LEU A 64 -21.90 -13.74 -9.47
N ALA A 65 -20.84 -13.42 -10.23
CA ALA A 65 -20.40 -14.21 -11.38
C ALA A 65 -20.02 -15.66 -10.98
N ASP A 66 -19.52 -15.85 -9.76
CA ASP A 66 -19.24 -17.17 -9.17
C ASP A 66 -20.47 -17.80 -8.48
N GLY A 67 -21.64 -17.17 -8.55
CA GLY A 67 -22.88 -17.63 -7.88
C GLY A 67 -22.94 -17.34 -6.38
N ILE A 68 -22.04 -16.48 -5.86
CA ILE A 68 -21.92 -16.15 -4.44
C ILE A 68 -22.52 -14.77 -4.17
N TYR A 69 -23.55 -14.71 -3.31
CA TYR A 69 -24.19 -13.46 -2.91
C TYR A 69 -23.44 -12.79 -1.76
N THR A 70 -22.42 -12.00 -2.09
CA THR A 70 -21.66 -11.19 -1.12
C THR A 70 -22.04 -9.71 -1.24
N PRO A 71 -22.40 -9.01 -0.15
CA PRO A 71 -22.69 -7.58 -0.21
C PRO A 71 -21.50 -6.78 -0.75
N ALA A 72 -21.77 -5.85 -1.66
CA ALA A 72 -20.76 -4.90 -2.13
C ALA A 72 -20.51 -3.84 -1.05
N THR A 73 -19.23 -3.66 -0.72
CA THR A 73 -18.80 -2.64 0.24
C THR A 73 -18.13 -1.47 -0.43
N ASP A 74 -17.50 -1.71 -1.59
CA ASP A 74 -16.63 -0.80 -2.31
C ASP A 74 -17.03 -0.68 -3.77
N VAL A 75 -16.59 0.42 -4.40
CA VAL A 75 -16.88 0.71 -5.80
C VAL A 75 -15.56 0.87 -6.54
N HIS A 76 -15.40 0.10 -7.61
CA HIS A 76 -14.23 0.06 -8.46
C HIS A 76 -14.51 0.76 -9.78
N HIS A 77 -13.49 1.41 -10.37
CA HIS A 77 -13.61 1.94 -11.73
C HIS A 77 -13.21 0.84 -12.69
N THR A 78 -14.14 0.32 -13.51
CA THR A 78 -13.82 -0.73 -14.50
C THR A 78 -12.74 -0.29 -15.49
N ILE A 79 -12.69 1.02 -15.80
CA ILE A 79 -11.62 1.62 -16.59
C ILE A 79 -10.76 2.47 -15.65
N PRO A 80 -9.48 2.09 -15.43
CA PRO A 80 -8.60 2.84 -14.53
C PRO A 80 -8.39 4.26 -15.06
N HIS A 81 -8.81 5.26 -14.29
CA HIS A 81 -8.74 6.65 -14.73
C HIS A 81 -7.30 7.23 -14.75
N ARG A 82 -6.33 6.62 -14.03
CA ARG A 82 -4.90 7.01 -13.96
C ARG A 82 -4.61 8.50 -13.69
N GLY A 83 -5.59 9.23 -13.15
CA GLY A 83 -5.52 10.68 -12.89
C GLY A 83 -6.29 11.56 -13.88
N ASP A 84 -6.83 11.00 -14.96
CA ASP A 84 -7.73 11.73 -15.87
C ASP A 84 -9.07 12.01 -15.18
N VAL A 85 -9.39 13.30 -15.03
CA VAL A 85 -10.60 13.79 -14.37
C VAL A 85 -11.86 13.46 -15.16
N LYS A 86 -11.83 13.57 -16.50
CA LYS A 86 -13.01 13.28 -17.33
C LYS A 86 -13.33 11.79 -17.23
N LEU A 87 -12.30 10.95 -17.38
CA LEU A 87 -12.45 9.50 -17.28
C LEU A 87 -12.91 9.05 -15.89
N PHE A 88 -12.45 9.70 -14.82
CA PHE A 88 -12.95 9.44 -13.46
C PHE A 88 -14.48 9.59 -13.36
N TRP A 89 -15.06 10.63 -13.97
CA TRP A 89 -16.50 10.88 -13.89
C TRP A 89 -17.33 10.10 -14.94
N SER A 90 -16.76 9.80 -16.11
CA SER A 90 -17.47 9.08 -17.17
C SER A 90 -17.32 7.57 -17.13
N SER A 91 -16.27 7.05 -16.48
CA SER A 91 -16.02 5.61 -16.41
C SER A 91 -17.20 4.88 -15.74
N PRO A 92 -17.58 3.70 -16.27
CA PRO A 92 -18.40 2.74 -15.56
C PRO A 92 -17.80 2.39 -14.20
N LEU A 93 -18.69 2.07 -13.27
CA LEU A 93 -18.37 1.66 -11.92
C LEU A 93 -18.85 0.22 -11.71
N GLU A 94 -18.08 -0.54 -10.95
CA GLU A 94 -18.38 -1.93 -10.58
C GLU A 94 -18.50 -2.01 -9.05
N SER A 95 -19.51 -2.71 -8.57
CA SER A 95 -19.74 -2.92 -7.14
C SER A 95 -19.03 -4.18 -6.66
N LEU A 96 -18.10 -4.03 -5.71
CA LEU A 96 -17.24 -5.12 -5.23
C LEU A 96 -17.27 -5.23 -3.70
N CYS A 97 -17.06 -6.45 -3.18
CA CYS A 97 -16.72 -6.63 -1.77
C CYS A 97 -15.25 -6.23 -1.54
N HIS A 98 -14.90 -5.90 -0.30
CA HIS A 98 -13.56 -5.43 0.05
C HIS A 98 -12.43 -6.37 -0.41
N SER A 99 -12.64 -7.69 -0.31
CA SER A 99 -11.63 -8.68 -0.70
C SER A 99 -11.38 -8.68 -2.21
N CYS A 100 -12.44 -8.63 -3.02
CA CYS A 100 -12.36 -8.57 -4.47
C CYS A 100 -11.77 -7.25 -4.94
N HIS A 101 -12.22 -6.13 -4.35
CA HIS A 101 -11.66 -4.80 -4.64
C HIS A 101 -10.15 -4.73 -4.36
N SER A 102 -9.70 -5.30 -3.24
CA SER A 102 -8.27 -5.34 -2.89
C SER A 102 -7.45 -6.14 -3.90
N ARG A 103 -7.98 -7.29 -4.39
CA ARG A 103 -7.31 -8.09 -5.43
C ARG A 103 -7.21 -7.32 -6.75
N GLU A 104 -8.29 -6.64 -7.14
CA GLU A 104 -8.32 -5.87 -8.38
C GLU A 104 -7.36 -4.68 -8.34
N THR A 105 -7.32 -3.96 -7.22
CA THR A 105 -6.35 -2.87 -7.01
C THR A 105 -4.90 -3.35 -7.15
N VAL A 106 -4.60 -4.58 -6.71
CA VAL A 106 -3.26 -5.19 -6.88
C VAL A 106 -3.00 -5.56 -8.34
N ARG A 107 -3.98 -6.12 -9.06
CA ARG A 107 -3.88 -6.47 -10.48
C ARG A 107 -3.63 -5.24 -11.36
N GLU A 108 -4.29 -4.12 -11.05
CA GLU A 108 -4.06 -2.84 -11.72
C GLU A 108 -2.71 -2.19 -11.40
N GLY A 109 -1.96 -2.72 -10.43
CA GLY A 109 -0.68 -2.18 -10.00
C GLY A 109 -0.79 -1.01 -9.00
N GLY A 110 -2.00 -0.72 -8.47
CA GLY A 110 -2.23 0.29 -7.45
C GLY A 110 -1.97 -0.18 -6.01
N GLY A 111 -1.80 -1.49 -5.80
CA GLY A 111 -1.47 -2.06 -4.51
C GLY A 111 -0.05 -1.70 -4.07
N ALA A 112 0.13 -1.39 -2.78
CA ALA A 112 1.46 -1.31 -2.18
C ALA A 112 2.14 -2.68 -2.32
N GLN A 113 3.01 -2.85 -3.31
CA GLN A 113 3.84 -4.05 -3.41
C GLN A 113 4.63 -4.16 -2.10
N LYS A 114 4.29 -5.17 -1.29
CA LYS A 114 5.26 -5.68 -0.33
C LYS A 114 6.38 -6.22 -1.20
N VAL A 115 7.47 -5.46 -1.32
CA VAL A 115 8.75 -5.99 -1.75
C VAL A 115 9.04 -7.19 -0.85
N LEU A 116 8.67 -8.37 -1.32
CA LEU A 116 9.15 -9.62 -0.77
C LEU A 116 10.62 -9.65 -1.17
N ASN A 117 11.47 -9.13 -0.29
CA ASN A 117 12.90 -9.41 -0.35
C ASN A 117 13.06 -10.93 -0.18
N LYS A 118 12.98 -11.66 -1.29
CA LYS A 118 13.36 -13.05 -1.34
C LYS A 118 14.87 -13.05 -1.39
N GLY A 119 15.47 -13.04 -0.19
CA GLY A 119 16.90 -13.28 -0.01
C GLY A 119 17.20 -14.70 -0.48
N MET A 120 17.49 -14.86 -1.77
CA MET A 120 18.16 -16.04 -2.30
C MET A 120 19.62 -15.93 -1.89
N SER A 121 19.97 -16.68 -0.85
CA SER A 121 21.36 -17.04 -0.56
C SER A 121 21.90 -17.88 -1.71
N SER A 122 22.98 -17.42 -2.32
CA SER A 122 23.96 -18.32 -2.92
C SER A 122 25.35 -17.80 -2.55
N ALA A 123 25.99 -18.57 -1.67
CA ALA A 123 27.42 -18.76 -1.46
C ALA A 123 28.39 -17.75 -2.09
N GLY A 124 29.25 -17.15 -1.24
CA GLY A 124 30.42 -16.40 -1.66
C GLY A 124 31.15 -15.81 -0.46
N VAL A 125 32.06 -16.60 0.10
CA VAL A 125 33.06 -16.20 1.10
C VAL A 125 33.85 -15.00 0.57
N GLU A 126 33.91 -13.89 1.33
CA GLU A 126 35.14 -13.13 1.59
C GLU A 126 34.86 -11.99 2.57
N ARG A 127 35.50 -12.07 3.75
CA ARG A 127 35.63 -10.92 4.66
C ARG A 127 36.50 -9.89 3.97
N ARG A 128 36.01 -8.67 3.81
CA ARG A 128 36.88 -7.52 3.60
C ARG A 128 36.38 -6.32 4.39
N GLU A 129 37.22 -5.95 5.33
CA GLU A 129 37.15 -4.73 6.12
C GLU A 129 36.97 -3.51 5.22
N LYS A 130 36.17 -2.55 5.72
CA LYS A 130 36.45 -1.11 5.74
C LYS A 130 35.21 -0.36 6.25
N ASN A 131 35.05 -0.37 7.58
CA ASN A 131 34.21 0.59 8.27
C ASN A 131 35.10 1.78 8.64
N SER A 132 35.15 2.83 7.82
CA SER A 132 36.02 4.00 8.03
C SER A 132 35.26 5.32 7.94
N GLN A 133 33.99 5.36 8.37
CA GLN A 133 33.25 6.61 8.33
C GLN A 133 32.29 6.88 9.49
N CYS A 134 32.49 6.21 10.63
CA CYS A 134 31.72 6.51 11.85
C CYS A 134 32.57 7.00 13.04
N GLU A 135 33.87 7.27 12.86
CA GLU A 135 34.76 7.70 13.97
C GLU A 135 34.99 9.21 14.08
N LYS A 136 34.21 10.06 13.39
CA LYS A 136 34.49 11.52 13.37
C LYS A 136 33.72 12.38 14.37
N PHE A 137 33.04 11.78 15.34
CA PHE A 137 32.35 12.54 16.40
C PHE A 137 32.56 11.91 17.77
N ARG A 138 33.81 11.87 18.22
CA ARG A 138 34.15 11.66 19.62
C ARG A 138 34.99 12.82 20.13
#